data_AF-A0A7W6Y4U7-F1
#
_entry.id   AF-A0A7W6Y4U7-F1
#
_cell.length_a   1.000
_cell.length_b   1.000
_cell.length_c   1.000
_cell.angle_alpha   90.00
_cell.angle_beta   90.00
_cell.angle_gamma   90.00
#
_symmetry.space_group_name_H-M   'P 1'
#
loop_
_entity.id
_entity.type
_entity.pdbx_description
1 polymer ?
#
loop_
_entity_poly.entity_id
_entity_poly.type
_entity_poly.pdbx_seq_one_letter_code
_entity_poly.pdbx_strand_id
1 'polypeptide(L)' 'MPPLDPLSTLIENFQQRGGSIWACPPCVASRGYTQEDLLDGVVIVGASAMHAEIREGAATLSF' A
#
# COMPACT_ATOMS: atom_id res chain seq x y z
N MET A 1 -18.74 18.72 4.93
CA MET A 1 -17.42 18.16 5.26
C MET A 1 -16.40 19.26 5.07
N PRO A 2 -15.56 19.58 6.06
CA PRO A 2 -14.34 20.34 5.78
C PRO A 2 -13.57 19.65 4.64
N PRO A 3 -12.77 20.38 3.85
CA PRO A 3 -12.06 19.76 2.74
C PRO A 3 -11.22 18.61 3.28
N LEU A 4 -11.46 17.39 2.75
CA LEU A 4 -10.59 16.27 3.04
C LEU A 4 -9.21 16.61 2.47
N ASP A 5 -8.15 16.30 3.21
CA ASP A 5 -6.80 16.47 2.72
C ASP A 5 -6.60 15.66 1.41
N PRO A 6 -5.73 16.12 0.50
CA PRO A 6 -5.39 15.36 -0.69
C PRO A 6 -4.89 13.96 -0.34
N LEU A 7 -5.28 12.96 -1.16
CA LEU A 7 -4.88 11.57 -0.93
C LEU A 7 -3.35 11.39 -0.85
N SER A 8 -2.60 12.14 -1.67
CA SER A 8 -1.13 12.13 -1.64
C SER A 8 -0.58 12.52 -0.26
N THR A 9 -1.13 13.57 0.36
CA THR A 9 -0.77 14.02 1.70
C THR A 9 -1.09 12.96 2.76
N LEU A 10 -2.22 12.26 2.62
CA LEU A 10 -2.59 11.17 3.54
C LEU A 10 -1.63 9.98 3.42
N ILE A 11 -1.25 9.60 2.20
CA ILE A 11 -0.30 8.52 1.92
C ILE A 11 1.09 8.85 2.49
N GLU A 12 1.60 10.06 2.23
CA GLU A 12 2.89 10.52 2.75
C GLU A 12 2.92 10.50 4.29
N ASN A 13 1.88 11.03 4.93
CA ASN A 13 1.77 11.03 6.38
C ASN A 13 1.71 9.61 6.97
N PHE A 14 1.07 8.66 6.29
CA PHE A 14 1.02 7.26 6.72
C PHE A 14 2.41 6.62 6.64
N GLN A 15 3.13 6.80 5.54
CA GLN A 15 4.48 6.28 5.36
C GLN A 15 5.47 6.86 6.39
N GLN A 16 5.43 8.18 6.64
CA GLN A 16 6.28 8.84 7.64
C GLN A 16 6.08 8.29 9.07
N ARG A 17 4.90 7.73 9.36
CA ARG A 17 4.58 7.12 10.66
C ARG A 17 4.92 5.62 10.73
N GLY A 18 5.62 5.09 9.73
CA GLY A 18 6.02 3.69 9.63
C GLY A 18 5.03 2.79 8.88
N GLY A 19 4.01 3.37 8.26
CA GLY A 19 3.07 2.64 7.43
C GLY A 19 3.72 2.09 6.16
N SER A 20 3.59 0.78 5.93
CA SER A 20 4.09 0.14 4.70
C SER A 20 2.98 0.05 3.67
N ILE A 21 3.32 0.34 2.41
CA ILE A 21 2.38 0.23 1.27
C ILE A 21 2.89 -0.80 0.29
N TRP A 22 2.02 -1.73 -0.06
CA TRP A 22 2.34 -2.83 -0.96
C TRP A 22 1.46 -2.80 -2.20
N ALA A 23 2.07 -3.18 -3.32
CA ALA A 23 1.39 -3.37 -4.58
C ALA A 23 1.43 -4.85 -4.99
N CYS A 24 0.28 -5.40 -5.36
CA CYS A 24 0.17 -6.80 -5.73
C CYS A 24 0.78 -7.05 -7.13
N PRO A 25 1.71 -8.01 -7.32
CA PRO A 25 2.38 -8.26 -8.59
C PRO A 25 1.44 -8.45 -9.80
N PRO A 26 0.41 -9.31 -9.75
CA PRO A 26 -0.51 -9.44 -10.88
C PRO A 26 -1.32 -8.17 -11.16
N CYS A 27 -1.61 -7.33 -10.16
CA CYS A 27 -2.32 -6.07 -10.35
C CYS A 27 -1.44 -5.02 -11.05
N VAL A 28 -0.16 -4.94 -10.67
CA VAL A 28 0.83 -4.07 -11.32
C VAL A 28 1.03 -4.51 -12.77
N ALA A 29 1.28 -5.80 -13.00
CA ALA A 29 1.50 -6.36 -14.33
C ALA A 29 0.30 -6.16 -15.27
N SER A 30 -0.92 -6.45 -14.81
CA SER A 30 -2.14 -6.29 -15.62
C SER A 30 -2.44 -4.83 -16.00
N ARG A 31 -1.95 -3.87 -15.21
CA ARG A 31 -2.07 -2.43 -15.50
C ARG A 31 -0.89 -1.87 -16.29
N GLY A 32 0.12 -2.69 -16.56
CA GLY A 32 1.33 -2.28 -17.29
C GLY A 32 2.24 -1.34 -16.50
N TYR A 33 2.13 -1.33 -15.18
CA TYR A 33 3.00 -0.52 -14.32
C TYR A 33 4.30 -1.23 -14.00
N THR A 34 5.33 -0.45 -13.71
CA THR A 34 6.58 -0.90 -13.12
C THR A 34 6.81 -0.24 -11.77
N GLN A 35 7.92 -0.56 -11.10
CA GLN A 35 8.25 0.02 -9.80
C GLN A 35 8.44 1.55 -9.87
N GLU A 36 8.92 2.04 -11.02
CA GLU A 36 9.16 3.46 -11.30
C GLU A 36 7.88 4.29 -11.46
N ASP A 37 6.75 3.63 -11.74
CA ASP A 37 5.43 4.27 -11.82
C ASP A 37 4.76 4.44 -10.45
N LEU A 38 5.32 3.82 -9.40
CA LEU A 38 4.74 3.81 -8.05
C LEU A 38 5.36 4.91 -7.19
N LEU A 39 4.61 5.34 -6.18
CA LEU A 39 5.13 6.27 -5.17
C LEU A 39 6.34 5.68 -4.46
N ASP A 40 7.26 6.54 -4.04
CA ASP A 40 8.41 6.14 -3.24
C ASP A 40 7.98 5.33 -2.00
N GLY A 41 8.75 4.29 -1.68
CA GLY A 41 8.46 3.39 -0.55
C GLY A 41 7.34 2.38 -0.78
N VAL A 42 6.62 2.42 -1.92
CA VAL A 42 5.70 1.34 -2.30
C VAL A 42 6.51 0.13 -2.77
N VAL A 43 6.21 -1.05 -2.25
CA VAL A 43 6.92 -2.29 -2.62
C VAL A 43 5.99 -3.24 -3.35
N ILE A 44 6.42 -3.74 -4.51
CA ILE A 44 5.69 -4.81 -5.21
C ILE A 44 5.94 -6.15 -4.48
N VAL A 45 4.91 -6.71 -3.84
CA VAL A 45 5.04 -7.94 -3.04
C VAL A 45 3.78 -8.79 -3.11
N GLY A 46 3.97 -10.11 -3.10
CA GLY A 46 2.88 -11.09 -3.16
C GLY A 46 2.01 -11.12 -1.90
N ALA A 47 0.81 -11.67 -2.04
CA ALA A 47 -0.16 -11.77 -0.95
C ALA A 47 0.32 -12.57 0.27
N SER A 48 1.37 -13.39 0.13
CA SER A 48 1.97 -14.13 1.24
C SER A 48 2.50 -13.22 2.35
N ALA A 49 3.04 -12.05 2.01
CA ALA A 49 3.50 -11.06 3.01
C ALA A 49 2.33 -10.57 3.88
N MET A 50 1.21 -10.21 3.26
CA MET A 50 -0.02 -9.84 3.98
C MET A 50 -0.54 -10.98 4.86
N HIS A 51 -0.53 -12.22 4.35
CA HIS A 51 -0.96 -13.36 5.16
C HIS A 51 -0.05 -13.64 6.36
N ALA A 52 1.24 -13.33 6.27
CA ALA A 52 2.17 -13.44 7.39
C ALA A 52 1.78 -12.48 8.52
N GLU A 53 1.52 -11.21 8.21
CA GLU A 53 1.05 -10.21 9.19
C GLU A 53 -0.28 -10.64 9.85
N ILE A 54 -1.23 -11.13 9.05
CA ILE A 54 -2.52 -11.63 9.56
C ILE A 54 -2.31 -12.81 10.50
N ARG A 55 -1.40 -13.72 10.14
CA ARG A 55 -1.05 -14.87 10.98
C ARG A 55 -0.45 -14.45 12.32
N GLU A 56 0.28 -13.34 12.35
CA GLU A 56 0.86 -12.75 13.57
C GLU A 56 -0.18 -11.95 14.40
N GLY A 57 -1.42 -11.87 13.92
CA GLY A 57 -2.54 -11.28 14.65
C GLY A 57 -2.95 -9.88 14.15
N ALA A 58 -2.46 -9.45 12.99
CA ALA A 58 -2.93 -8.21 12.38
C ALA A 58 -4.44 -8.28 12.07
N ALA A 59 -5.18 -7.25 12.48
CA ALA A 59 -6.58 -7.08 12.07
C ALA A 59 -6.65 -6.60 10.62
N THR A 60 -7.66 -7.06 9.89
CA THR A 60 -7.88 -6.67 8.49
C THR A 60 -9.06 -5.72 8.37
N LEU A 61 -8.91 -4.69 7.55
CA LEU A 61 -9.96 -3.78 7.11
C LEU A 61 -9.91 -3.71 5.59
N SER A 62 -11.06 -3.81 4.92
CA SER A 62 -11.19 -3.73 3.47
C SER A 62 -12.08 -2.56 3.11
N PHE A 63 -11.73 -1.86 2.04
CA PHE A 63 -12.40 -0.65 1.55
C PHE A 63 -12.71 -0.78 0.06
#